data_AF-A0A7C7MET4-F1
#
_entry.id   AF-A0A7C7MET4-F1
#
_cell.length_a   1.000
_cell.length_b   1.000
_cell.length_c   1.000
_cell.angle_alpha   90.00
_cell.angle_beta   90.00
_cell.angle_gamma   90.00
#
_symmetry.space_group_name_H-M   'P 1'
#
loop_
_entity.id
_entity.type
_entity.pdbx_description
1 polymer ?
#
loop_
_entity_poly.entity_id
_entity_poly.type
_entity_poly.pdbx_seq_one_letter_code
_entity_poly.pdbx_strand_id
1 'polypeptide(L)'
;MLHDVLTISYSDPEAPILFENSLKNTGFAVIKDHAIKADLINRVYDEWNTYFSSDSKMDFIFDEEKQDGYFPYLTENAKGSTSKDLKEFYHIYQWGRIPDIIGSSTMALYNQLTEVASLLLGWIESCAPSEVAKLFSISLKDMIKDSRLNLFRVIHYPPMTGNEEQGAIRAAPHQD
;
A
#
# COMPACT_ATOMS: atom_id res chain seq x y z
N MET A 1 -4.29 -23.07 -19.07
CA MET A 1 -4.12 -23.43 -17.65
C MET A 1 -4.63 -22.25 -16.84
N LEU A 2 -5.36 -22.49 -15.74
CA LEU A 2 -5.60 -21.42 -14.78
C LEU A 2 -4.27 -21.09 -14.12
N HIS A 3 -3.88 -19.82 -14.17
CA HIS A 3 -2.75 -19.30 -13.43
C HIS A 3 -3.29 -18.80 -12.09
N ASP A 4 -3.15 -19.61 -11.05
CA ASP A 4 -3.61 -19.25 -9.71
C ASP A 4 -2.59 -18.32 -9.04
N VAL A 5 -3.10 -17.31 -8.32
CA VAL A 5 -2.25 -16.48 -7.45
C VAL A 5 -1.75 -17.35 -6.30
N LEU A 6 -0.43 -17.48 -6.18
CA LEU A 6 0.19 -18.35 -5.18
C LEU A 6 0.22 -17.71 -3.80
N THR A 7 -0.02 -18.52 -2.76
CA THR A 7 0.25 -18.15 -1.35
C THR A 7 1.57 -18.79 -0.91
N ILE A 8 2.55 -17.95 -0.62
CA ILE A 8 3.95 -18.32 -0.45
C ILE A 8 4.40 -17.96 0.97
N SER A 9 5.03 -18.90 1.67
CA SER A 9 5.64 -18.60 2.97
C SER A 9 6.91 -17.76 2.77
N TYR A 10 7.05 -16.69 3.54
CA TYR A 10 8.22 -15.81 3.53
C TYR A 10 9.54 -16.56 3.83
N SER A 11 9.47 -17.65 4.59
CA SER A 11 10.62 -18.46 5.01
C SER A 11 10.90 -19.68 4.12
N ASP A 12 10.10 -19.88 3.07
CA ASP A 12 10.28 -21.00 2.15
C ASP A 12 11.57 -20.81 1.33
N PRO A 13 12.49 -21.79 1.28
CA PRO A 13 13.66 -21.73 0.42
C PRO A 13 13.34 -21.54 -1.07
N GLU A 14 12.16 -21.99 -1.53
CA GLU A 14 11.68 -21.82 -2.90
C GLU A 14 10.85 -20.53 -3.10
N ALA A 15 10.68 -19.72 -2.06
CA ALA A 15 9.89 -18.48 -2.14
C ALA A 15 10.26 -17.57 -3.31
N PRO A 16 11.55 -17.33 -3.65
CA PRO A 16 11.88 -16.47 -4.79
C PRO A 16 11.31 -16.97 -6.12
N ILE A 17 11.42 -18.28 -6.38
CA ILE A 17 10.97 -18.91 -7.62
C ILE A 17 9.44 -18.93 -7.68
N LEU A 18 8.78 -19.28 -6.58
CA LEU A 18 7.31 -19.26 -6.50
C LEU A 18 6.76 -17.84 -6.68
N PHE A 19 7.43 -16.85 -6.09
CA PHE A 19 7.03 -15.45 -6.16
C PHE A 19 7.15 -14.89 -7.58
N GLU A 20 8.29 -15.10 -8.24
CA GLU A 20 8.47 -14.70 -9.65
C GLU A 20 7.43 -15.36 -10.55
N ASN A 21 7.19 -16.67 -10.39
CA ASN A 21 6.22 -17.39 -11.21
C ASN A 21 4.79 -16.83 -11.02
N SER A 22 4.38 -16.55 -9.78
CA SER A 22 3.05 -15.99 -9.52
C SER A 22 2.90 -14.60 -10.13
N LEU A 23 3.88 -13.72 -9.92
CA LEU A 23 3.89 -12.36 -10.47
C LEU A 23 3.90 -12.35 -11.99
N LYS A 24 4.75 -13.16 -12.63
CA LYS A 24 4.85 -13.19 -14.09
C LYS A 24 3.57 -13.66 -14.77
N ASN A 25 2.87 -14.62 -14.16
CA ASN A 25 1.67 -15.20 -14.76
C ASN A 25 0.37 -14.44 -14.43
N THR A 26 0.33 -13.73 -13.31
CA THR A 26 -0.91 -13.11 -12.81
C THR A 26 -0.81 -11.62 -12.51
N GLY A 27 0.41 -11.09 -12.35
CA GLY A 27 0.66 -9.77 -11.78
C GLY A 27 0.63 -9.73 -10.26
N PHE A 28 0.29 -10.83 -9.58
CA PHE A 28 0.07 -10.88 -8.14
C PHE A 28 0.74 -12.09 -7.46
N ALA A 29 0.98 -11.96 -6.17
CA ALA A 29 1.40 -13.03 -5.28
C ALA A 29 0.95 -12.71 -3.85
N VAL A 30 0.70 -13.73 -3.03
CA VAL A 30 0.37 -13.57 -1.61
C VAL A 30 1.54 -14.08 -0.78
N ILE A 31 2.08 -13.23 0.09
CA ILE A 31 3.11 -13.62 1.07
C ILE A 31 2.45 -13.83 2.43
N LYS A 32 2.69 -14.99 3.04
CA LYS A 32 2.31 -15.28 4.42
C LYS A 32 3.56 -15.50 5.29
N ASP A 33 3.37 -15.55 6.61
CA ASP A 33 4.43 -15.82 7.58
C ASP A 33 5.59 -14.80 7.49
N HIS A 34 5.28 -13.58 7.06
CA HIS A 34 6.24 -12.47 6.92
C HIS A 34 6.72 -11.95 8.30
N ALA A 35 7.86 -11.26 8.30
CA ALA A 35 8.52 -10.79 9.53
C ALA A 35 7.75 -9.68 10.29
N ILE A 36 6.77 -9.03 9.66
CA ILE A 36 5.98 -7.95 10.28
C ILE A 36 5.04 -8.54 11.32
N LYS A 37 5.17 -8.08 12.57
CA LYS A 37 4.35 -8.55 13.69
C LYS A 37 2.90 -8.07 13.56
N ALA A 38 1.94 -8.98 13.78
CA ALA A 38 0.52 -8.65 13.79
C ALA A 38 0.18 -7.51 14.77
N ASP A 39 0.81 -7.48 15.95
CA ASP A 39 0.59 -6.42 16.95
C ASP A 39 0.96 -5.02 16.43
N LEU A 40 1.98 -4.91 15.58
CA LEU A 40 2.35 -3.63 14.97
C LEU A 40 1.27 -3.18 13.98
N ILE A 41 0.80 -4.11 13.14
CA ILE A 41 -0.28 -3.85 12.18
C ILE A 41 -1.54 -3.42 12.94
N ASN A 42 -1.96 -4.19 13.95
CA ASN A 42 -3.16 -3.90 14.75
C ASN A 42 -3.08 -2.52 15.41
N ARG A 43 -1.91 -2.16 15.99
CA ARG A 43 -1.73 -0.84 16.59
C ARG A 43 -1.87 0.29 15.57
N VAL A 44 -1.32 0.13 14.36
CA VAL A 44 -1.50 1.11 13.28
C VAL A 44 -2.99 1.20 12.90
N TYR A 45 -3.70 0.09 12.79
CA TYR A 45 -5.15 0.10 12.59
C TYR A 45 -5.89 0.89 13.68
N ASP A 46 -5.56 0.66 14.95
CA ASP A 46 -6.21 1.34 16.09
C ASP A 46 -5.92 2.86 16.11
N GLU A 47 -4.66 3.27 15.87
CA GLU A 47 -4.25 4.67 15.79
C GLU A 47 -5.02 5.40 14.67
N TRP A 48 -5.06 4.81 13.47
CA TRP A 48 -5.73 5.42 12.32
C TRP A 48 -7.26 5.39 12.45
N ASN A 49 -7.84 4.33 13.03
CA ASN A 49 -9.27 4.30 13.33
C ASN A 49 -9.67 5.43 14.30
N THR A 50 -8.84 5.69 15.31
CA THR A 50 -9.04 6.81 16.25
C THR A 50 -8.96 8.15 15.51
N TYR A 51 -7.96 8.33 14.64
CA TYR A 51 -7.79 9.55 13.86
C TYR A 51 -8.96 9.82 12.90
N PHE A 52 -9.40 8.84 12.12
CA PHE A 52 -10.52 9.01 11.18
C PHE A 52 -11.87 9.23 11.88
N SER A 53 -11.99 8.81 13.13
CA SER A 53 -13.16 9.06 13.98
C SER A 53 -13.13 10.44 14.66
N SER A 54 -12.03 11.19 14.55
CA SER A 54 -11.86 12.50 15.16
C SER A 54 -12.12 13.64 14.18
N ASP A 55 -12.67 14.75 14.67
CA ASP A 55 -12.81 15.99 13.90
C ASP A 55 -11.45 16.63 13.57
N SER A 56 -10.40 16.32 14.36
CA SER A 56 -9.03 16.82 14.15
C SER A 56 -8.45 16.43 12.78
N LYS A 57 -9.05 15.46 12.08
CA LYS A 57 -8.61 15.11 10.72
C LYS A 57 -8.69 16.27 9.74
N MET A 58 -9.61 17.22 9.99
CA MET A 58 -9.77 18.41 9.16
C MET A 58 -8.64 19.42 9.32
N ASP A 59 -7.79 19.30 10.34
CA ASP A 59 -6.61 20.16 10.52
C ASP A 59 -5.45 19.75 9.60
N PHE A 60 -5.55 18.59 8.96
CA PHE A 60 -4.51 17.99 8.15
C PHE A 60 -4.91 17.81 6.68
N ILE A 61 -5.82 18.64 6.15
CA ILE A 61 -6.17 18.61 4.72
C ILE A 61 -4.91 18.59 3.85
N PHE A 62 -4.95 17.74 2.81
CA PHE A 62 -3.82 17.52 1.92
C PHE A 62 -3.29 18.83 1.31
N ASP A 63 -1.98 18.87 1.08
CA ASP A 63 -1.32 19.96 0.36
C ASP A 63 -1.47 19.69 -1.15
N GLU A 64 -1.98 20.65 -1.92
CA GLU A 64 -2.27 20.44 -3.36
C GLU A 64 -1.00 20.20 -4.20
N GLU A 65 0.15 20.73 -3.79
CA GLU A 65 1.41 20.54 -4.50
C GLU A 65 2.14 19.28 -4.03
N LYS A 66 2.24 19.10 -2.71
CA LYS A 66 3.00 18.01 -2.10
C LYS A 66 2.22 16.70 -2.01
N GLN A 67 0.89 16.79 -2.01
CA GLN A 67 -0.04 15.66 -1.89
C GLN A 67 0.10 14.86 -0.59
N ASP A 68 0.75 15.41 0.45
CA ASP A 68 0.77 14.83 1.81
C ASP A 68 -0.41 15.35 2.63
N GLY A 69 -0.99 14.50 3.48
CA GLY A 69 -2.12 14.86 4.34
C GLY A 69 -3.40 14.05 4.09
N TYR A 70 -4.50 14.55 4.66
CA TYR A 70 -5.83 13.96 4.67
C TYR A 70 -6.66 14.38 3.46
N PHE A 71 -7.24 13.38 2.80
CA PHE A 71 -8.16 13.51 1.67
C PHE A 71 -9.58 13.17 2.16
N PRO A 72 -10.49 14.16 2.22
CA PRO A 72 -11.79 13.97 2.84
C PRO A 72 -12.73 13.05 2.05
N TYR A 73 -13.62 12.39 2.78
CA TYR A 73 -14.71 11.59 2.23
C TYR A 73 -15.51 12.39 1.18
N LEU A 74 -15.88 11.73 0.07
CA LEU A 74 -16.72 12.30 -1.01
C LEU A 74 -16.15 13.54 -1.72
N THR A 75 -14.83 13.73 -1.71
CA THR A 75 -14.16 14.82 -2.46
C THR A 75 -13.59 14.39 -3.80
N GLU A 76 -13.20 13.11 -3.95
CA GLU A 76 -12.69 12.55 -5.21
C GLU A 76 -13.82 11.86 -6.00
N ASN A 77 -13.92 12.14 -7.31
CA ASN A 77 -14.73 11.33 -8.22
C ASN A 77 -13.96 10.04 -8.52
N ALA A 78 -14.60 8.88 -8.42
CA ALA A 78 -13.95 7.65 -8.85
C ALA A 78 -13.57 7.76 -10.34
N LYS A 79 -12.35 7.35 -10.72
CA LYS A 79 -11.86 7.42 -12.11
C LYS A 79 -12.89 6.81 -13.06
N GLY A 80 -13.48 7.64 -13.93
CA GLY A 80 -14.45 7.21 -14.94
C GLY A 80 -15.91 7.05 -14.46
N SER A 81 -16.25 7.50 -13.23
CA SER A 81 -17.61 7.45 -12.68
C SER A 81 -18.11 8.83 -12.26
N THR A 82 -19.42 9.06 -12.35
CA THR A 82 -20.11 10.23 -11.79
C THR A 82 -20.36 10.09 -10.29
N SER A 83 -20.14 8.91 -9.71
CA SER A 83 -20.35 8.64 -8.30
C SER A 83 -19.10 8.94 -7.48
N LYS A 84 -19.33 9.52 -6.31
CA LYS A 84 -18.29 9.92 -5.38
C LYS A 84 -17.65 8.71 -4.71
N ASP A 85 -16.36 8.82 -4.42
CA ASP A 85 -15.62 7.76 -3.77
C ASP A 85 -16.09 7.56 -2.31
N LEU A 86 -16.40 6.32 -1.95
CA LEU A 86 -16.84 5.97 -0.60
C LEU A 86 -15.64 5.69 0.32
N LYS A 87 -14.60 6.51 0.21
CA LYS A 87 -13.42 6.44 1.09
C LYS A 87 -12.91 7.82 1.45
N GLU A 88 -12.24 7.85 2.58
CA GLU A 88 -11.32 8.91 2.97
C GLU A 88 -9.94 8.29 3.13
N PHE A 89 -8.88 9.06 2.96
CA PHE A 89 -7.53 8.51 3.08
C PHE A 89 -6.52 9.55 3.54
N TYR A 90 -5.35 9.07 3.97
CA TYR A 90 -4.23 9.91 4.34
C TYR A 90 -2.98 9.47 3.58
N HIS A 91 -2.25 10.43 3.00
CA HIS A 91 -0.96 10.20 2.35
C HIS A 91 0.18 10.49 3.30
N ILE A 92 1.01 9.48 3.53
CA ILE A 92 2.21 9.57 4.35
C ILE A 92 3.44 9.38 3.48
N TYR A 93 4.30 10.39 3.52
CA TYR A 93 5.67 10.33 3.04
C TYR A 93 6.61 10.50 4.22
N GLN A 94 7.84 9.99 4.13
CA GLN A 94 8.84 10.17 5.19
C GLN A 94 9.11 11.64 5.56
N TRP A 95 8.91 12.56 4.61
CA TRP A 95 9.08 14.00 4.80
C TRP A 95 7.77 14.74 5.09
N GLY A 96 6.63 14.04 5.02
CA GLY A 96 5.29 14.64 5.07
C GLY A 96 4.76 14.87 6.48
N ARG A 97 3.61 15.53 6.57
CA ARG A 97 2.92 15.81 7.83
C ARG A 97 2.27 14.54 8.38
N ILE A 98 2.47 14.28 9.67
CA ILE A 98 1.79 13.20 10.40
C ILE A 98 1.13 13.82 11.63
N PRO A 99 -0.16 13.52 11.91
CA PRO A 99 -0.84 14.04 13.09
C PRO A 99 -0.22 13.53 14.39
N ASP A 100 -0.16 14.37 15.43
CA ASP A 100 0.45 14.02 16.72
C ASP A 100 -0.21 12.81 17.43
N ILE A 101 -1.47 12.54 17.13
CA ILE A 101 -2.20 11.36 17.65
C ILE A 101 -1.69 10.04 17.05
N ILE A 102 -1.02 10.10 15.90
CA ILE A 102 -0.41 8.93 15.27
C ILE A 102 0.96 8.69 15.90
N GLY A 103 1.11 7.52 16.53
CA GLY A 103 2.34 7.13 17.20
C GLY A 103 3.47 6.78 16.23
N SER A 104 4.60 6.37 16.79
CA SER A 104 5.76 5.90 16.01
C SER A 104 5.51 4.59 15.26
N SER A 105 4.42 3.88 15.59
CA SER A 105 3.98 2.62 14.99
C SER A 105 3.83 2.70 13.48
N THR A 106 3.26 3.81 12.98
CA THR A 106 3.02 3.99 11.54
C THR A 106 4.33 4.05 10.76
N MET A 107 5.32 4.83 11.22
CA MET A 107 6.62 4.88 10.56
C MET A 107 7.44 3.60 10.76
N ALA A 108 7.27 2.90 11.88
CA ALA A 108 7.85 1.57 12.06
C ALA A 108 7.30 0.57 11.05
N LEU A 109 5.98 0.56 10.81
CA LEU A 109 5.35 -0.30 9.81
C LEU A 109 5.77 0.08 8.39
N TYR A 110 5.80 1.37 8.06
CA TYR A 110 6.31 1.88 6.79
C TYR A 110 7.70 1.31 6.48
N ASN A 111 8.62 1.39 7.45
CA ASN A 111 10.00 0.95 7.25
C ASN A 111 10.07 -0.56 7.04
N GLN A 112 9.35 -1.35 7.86
CA GLN A 112 9.32 -2.81 7.70
C GLN A 112 8.68 -3.26 6.37
N LEU A 113 7.64 -2.57 5.89
CA LEU A 113 7.08 -2.84 4.57
C LEU A 113 8.07 -2.51 3.45
N THR A 114 8.84 -1.44 3.59
CA THR A 114 9.90 -1.08 2.63
C THR A 114 11.01 -2.13 2.63
N GLU A 115 11.38 -2.68 3.79
CA GLU A 115 12.34 -3.78 3.91
C GLU A 115 11.82 -5.06 3.23
N VAL A 116 10.54 -5.41 3.46
CA VAL A 116 9.91 -6.54 2.77
C VAL A 116 9.89 -6.31 1.26
N ALA A 117 9.50 -5.12 0.78
CA ALA A 117 9.52 -4.79 -0.64
C ALA A 117 10.93 -4.91 -1.25
N SER A 118 11.96 -4.44 -0.53
CA SER A 118 13.35 -4.57 -0.94
C SER A 118 13.79 -6.02 -1.11
N LEU A 119 13.38 -6.91 -0.20
CA LEU A 119 13.61 -8.35 -0.33
C LEU A 119 12.91 -8.93 -1.56
N LEU A 120 11.62 -8.62 -1.75
CA LEU A 120 10.81 -9.13 -2.86
C LEU A 120 11.34 -8.67 -4.22
N LEU A 121 11.80 -7.41 -4.33
CA LEU A 121 12.49 -6.92 -5.52
C LEU A 121 13.81 -7.67 -5.76
N GLY A 122 14.53 -8.02 -4.71
CA GLY A 122 15.71 -8.88 -4.80
C GLY A 122 15.37 -10.29 -5.32
N TRP A 123 14.23 -10.87 -4.92
CA TRP A 123 13.77 -12.15 -5.45
C TRP A 123 13.48 -12.06 -6.96
N ILE A 124 12.73 -11.03 -7.39
CA ILE A 124 12.44 -10.76 -8.80
C ILE A 124 13.74 -10.66 -9.60
N GLU A 125 14.69 -9.85 -9.13
CA GLU A 125 15.97 -9.66 -9.79
C GLU A 125 16.78 -10.97 -9.88
N SER A 126 16.79 -11.77 -8.81
CA SER A 126 17.53 -13.04 -8.78
C SER A 126 16.96 -14.12 -9.70
N CYS A 127 15.66 -14.07 -9.98
CA CYS A 127 14.97 -15.01 -10.86
C CYS A 127 14.85 -14.49 -12.30
N ALA A 128 15.22 -13.24 -12.58
CA ALA A 128 15.11 -12.66 -13.91
C ALA A 128 16.07 -13.35 -14.92
N PRO A 129 15.58 -13.74 -16.10
CA PRO A 129 16.45 -14.22 -17.18
C PRO A 129 17.51 -13.18 -17.56
N SER A 130 18.68 -13.64 -18.00
CA SER A 130 19.83 -12.78 -18.31
C SER A 130 19.51 -11.64 -19.30
N GLU A 131 18.63 -11.90 -20.26
CA GLU A 131 18.17 -10.96 -21.27
C GLU A 131 17.26 -9.86 -20.71
N VAL A 132 16.60 -10.11 -19.57
CA VAL A 132 15.80 -9.13 -18.84
C VAL A 132 16.67 -8.41 -17.81
N ALA A 133 17.49 -9.15 -17.04
CA ALA A 133 18.33 -8.58 -15.98
C ALA A 133 19.28 -7.49 -16.49
N LYS A 134 19.82 -7.64 -17.71
CA LYS A 134 20.68 -6.62 -18.35
C LYS A 134 19.96 -5.29 -18.68
N LEU A 135 18.64 -5.25 -18.63
CA LEU A 135 17.83 -4.04 -18.88
C LEU A 135 17.66 -3.21 -17.61
N PHE A 136 17.93 -3.77 -16.43
CA PHE A 136 17.91 -3.02 -15.18
C PHE A 136 19.13 -2.10 -15.14
N SER A 137 18.90 -0.79 -15.06
CA SER A 137 19.98 0.21 -15.01
C SER A 137 20.74 0.20 -13.68
N ILE A 138 20.06 -0.26 -12.61
CA ILE A 138 20.56 -0.51 -11.26
C ILE A 138 19.79 -1.70 -10.67
N SER A 139 20.24 -2.22 -9.52
CA SER A 139 19.50 -3.26 -8.80
C SER A 139 18.09 -2.79 -8.43
N LEU A 140 17.09 -3.67 -8.53
CA LEU A 140 15.68 -3.31 -8.33
C LEU A 140 15.42 -2.81 -6.91
N LYS A 141 16.05 -3.44 -5.91
CA LYS A 141 15.93 -2.99 -4.51
C LYS A 141 16.55 -1.61 -4.28
N ASP A 142 17.54 -1.21 -5.07
CA ASP A 142 18.20 0.09 -4.94
C ASP A 142 17.33 1.21 -5.54
N MET A 143 16.38 0.89 -6.43
CA MET A 143 15.43 1.87 -6.98
C MET A 143 14.50 2.46 -5.92
N ILE A 144 14.17 1.69 -4.87
CA ILE A 144 13.27 2.11 -3.80
C ILE A 144 14.00 2.60 -2.54
N LYS A 145 15.32 2.41 -2.49
CA LYS A 145 16.13 2.74 -1.33
C LYS A 145 16.15 4.24 -1.10
N ASP A 146 15.78 4.66 0.11
CA ASP A 146 15.69 6.07 0.51
C ASP A 146 14.82 6.94 -0.43
N SER A 147 13.92 6.30 -1.19
CA SER A 147 13.02 6.99 -2.09
C SER A 147 12.07 7.88 -1.31
N ARG A 148 12.14 9.18 -1.59
CA ARG A 148 11.23 10.19 -1.04
C ARG A 148 9.80 10.07 -1.59
N LEU A 149 9.58 9.23 -2.59
CA LEU A 149 8.30 9.05 -3.28
C LEU A 149 7.55 7.79 -2.85
N ASN A 150 8.15 6.95 -2.01
CA ASN A 150 7.45 5.82 -1.41
C ASN A 150 6.28 6.37 -0.57
N LEU A 151 5.06 6.03 -0.98
CA LEU A 151 3.81 6.49 -0.37
C LEU A 151 3.22 5.38 0.48
N PHE A 152 2.96 5.67 1.75
CA PHE A 152 2.09 4.86 2.59
C PHE A 152 0.72 5.50 2.65
N ARG A 153 -0.24 4.91 1.94
CA ARG A 153 -1.61 5.40 1.81
C ARG A 153 -2.51 4.67 2.78
N VAL A 154 -3.01 5.37 3.79
CA VAL A 154 -3.97 4.83 4.76
C VAL A 154 -5.37 5.08 4.23
N ILE A 155 -6.13 4.03 3.98
CA ILE A 155 -7.48 4.13 3.42
C ILE A 155 -8.50 3.72 4.47
N HIS A 156 -9.48 4.57 4.70
CA HIS A 156 -10.63 4.29 5.54
C HIS A 156 -11.91 4.28 4.69
N TYR A 157 -12.71 3.24 4.88
CA TYR A 157 -14.03 3.10 4.27
C TYR A 157 -15.06 3.26 5.39
N PRO A 158 -15.70 4.44 5.52
CA PRO A 158 -16.73 4.64 6.52
C PRO A 158 -17.86 3.60 6.42
N PRO A 159 -18.50 3.23 7.54
CA PRO A 159 -19.65 2.35 7.53
C PRO A 159 -20.77 2.89 6.63
N MET A 160 -21.41 2.00 5.88
CA MET A 160 -22.59 2.35 5.09
C MET A 160 -23.79 2.60 6.01
N THR A 161 -24.55 3.63 5.68
CA THR A 161 -25.74 4.14 6.38
C THR A 161 -27.05 3.68 5.73
N GLY A 162 -26.98 3.10 4.53
CA GLY A 162 -28.15 2.70 3.73
C GLY A 162 -28.67 3.80 2.80
N ASN A 163 -28.08 4.99 2.83
CA ASN A 163 -28.42 6.12 1.96
C ASN A 163 -27.43 6.30 0.79
N GLU A 164 -26.50 5.36 0.60
CA GLU A 164 -25.52 5.40 -0.47
C GLU A 164 -26.16 5.23 -1.85
N GLU A 165 -25.56 5.86 -2.87
CA GLU A 165 -26.02 5.71 -4.25
C GLU A 165 -25.92 4.24 -4.71
N GLN A 166 -27.00 3.77 -5.35
CA GLN A 166 -27.05 2.44 -5.94
C GLN A 166 -26.02 2.33 -7.06
N GLY A 167 -25.02 1.45 -6.88
CA GLY A 167 -23.92 1.26 -7.84
C GLY A 167 -22.58 1.86 -7.42
N ALA A 168 -22.47 2.43 -6.22
CA ALA A 168 -21.18 2.84 -5.67
C ALA A 168 -20.20 1.66 -5.58
N ILE A 169 -19.04 1.80 -6.22
CA ILE A 169 -17.99 0.78 -6.26
C ILE A 169 -16.93 1.15 -5.23
N ARG A 170 -16.54 0.20 -4.35
CA ARG A 170 -15.55 0.43 -3.28
C ARG A 170 -14.18 0.85 -3.82
N ALA A 171 -13.73 0.21 -4.89
CA ALA A 171 -12.56 0.60 -5.66
C ALA A 171 -12.79 0.20 -7.11
N ALA A 172 -12.73 1.17 -8.02
CA ALA A 172 -12.85 0.90 -9.46
C ALA A 172 -11.63 0.11 -9.96
N PRO A 173 -11.77 -0.68 -11.06
CA PRO A 173 -10.62 -1.32 -11.70
C PRO A 173 -9.54 -0.30 -12.06
N HIS A 174 -8.31 -0.54 -11.63
CA HIS A 174 -7.15 0.29 -11.92
C HIS A 174 -5.87 -0.56 -11.96
N GLN A 175 -4.79 0.06 -12.43
CA GLN A 175 -3.42 -0.43 -12.32
C GLN A 175 -2.67 0.57 -11.43
N ASP A 176 -1.72 0.06 -10.64
CA ASP A 176 -0.82 0.87 -9.82
C ASP A 176 0.20 1.65 -10.67
#